data_AF-A0A8T3UF81-F1
#
_entry.id   AF-A0A8T3UF81-F1
#
_cell.length_a   1.000
_cell.length_b   1.000
_cell.length_c   1.000
_cell.angle_alpha   90.00
_cell.angle_beta   90.00
_cell.angle_gamma   90.00
#
_symmetry.space_group_name_H-M   'P 1'
#
loop_
_entity.id
_entity.type
_entity.pdbx_description
1 polymer ?
#
loop_
_entity_poly.entity_id
_entity_poly.type
_entity_poly.pdbx_seq_one_letter_code
_entity_poly.pdbx_strand_id
1 'polypeptide(L)'
;MIVIKRDGRKVDFDKSKIIVAISKAQHSLLKDNEKIANAIAEEITQEALMLQEIDIKRIEKMVFDLLVKHKQKDVARAYEGYRAVREYRRITNTSDKDILELIAGSNKETINENSNKDAYIIPTQRDLMAGEISKDIARRKLIPIDIMEAHDKGVLHLHDIDYQLQPMNNCGLPDFKDMLSNGTVINKKKIESPKSFQVACTVLSQLFAVVASSQYGGQTANHIEEILAPYLRKSKQKYEKMFQNEKN
;
A
#
# COMPACT_ATOMS: atom_id res chain seq x y z
N MET A 1 -9.97 4.79 -37.73
CA MET A 1 -9.31 5.97 -37.14
C MET A 1 -8.55 5.53 -35.91
N ILE A 2 -7.28 5.90 -35.84
CA ILE A 2 -6.37 5.38 -34.82
C ILE A 2 -6.04 6.49 -33.82
N VAL A 3 -6.11 6.17 -32.53
CA VAL A 3 -5.61 7.00 -31.45
C VAL A 3 -4.25 6.50 -31.01
N ILE A 4 -3.26 7.38 -31.03
CA ILE A 4 -1.94 7.15 -30.46
C ILE A 4 -2.02 7.46 -28.97
N LYS A 5 -1.86 6.43 -28.13
CA LYS A 5 -1.87 6.54 -26.68
C LYS A 5 -0.53 7.13 -26.19
N ARG A 6 -0.52 7.61 -24.93
CA ARG A 6 0.67 8.21 -24.31
C ARG A 6 1.89 7.27 -24.28
N ASP A 7 1.66 5.96 -24.27
CA ASP A 7 2.68 4.90 -24.28
C ASP A 7 3.03 4.44 -25.71
N GLY A 8 2.56 5.14 -26.75
CA GLY A 8 2.81 4.84 -28.16
C GLY A 8 1.90 3.78 -28.76
N ARG A 9 1.03 3.11 -27.96
CA ARG A 9 0.09 2.12 -28.50
C ARG A 9 -0.92 2.77 -29.45
N LYS A 10 -1.20 2.09 -30.55
CA LYS A 10 -2.24 2.44 -31.53
C LYS A 10 -3.52 1.67 -31.20
N VAL A 11 -4.63 2.37 -30.99
CA VAL A 11 -5.93 1.76 -30.71
C VAL A 11 -7.02 2.42 -31.54
N ASP A 12 -8.14 1.75 -31.74
CA ASP A 12 -9.28 2.35 -32.42
C ASP A 12 -9.85 3.53 -31.63
N PHE A 13 -10.23 4.57 -32.35
CA PHE A 13 -10.96 5.68 -31.78
C PHE A 13 -12.34 5.23 -31.30
N ASP A 14 -12.69 5.67 -30.11
CA ASP A 14 -13.94 5.33 -29.45
C ASP A 14 -14.53 6.59 -28.81
N LYS A 15 -15.60 7.11 -29.42
CA LYS A 15 -16.27 8.34 -28.97
C LYS A 15 -16.88 8.20 -27.57
N SER A 16 -17.26 6.99 -27.18
CA SER A 16 -17.87 6.75 -25.86
C SER A 16 -16.91 7.12 -24.72
N LYS A 17 -15.60 6.98 -24.93
CA LYS A 17 -14.58 7.35 -23.93
C LYS A 17 -14.51 8.85 -23.67
N ILE A 18 -14.83 9.68 -24.67
CA ILE A 18 -14.90 11.14 -24.52
C ILE A 18 -16.12 11.51 -23.67
N ILE A 19 -17.29 10.94 -24.02
CA ILE A 19 -18.55 11.15 -23.30
C ILE A 19 -18.36 10.78 -21.82
N VAL A 20 -17.89 9.57 -21.54
CA VAL A 20 -17.66 9.09 -20.17
C VAL A 20 -16.70 9.99 -19.38
N ALA A 21 -15.65 10.52 -20.02
CA ALA A 21 -14.71 11.41 -19.35
C ALA A 21 -15.35 12.78 -19.00
N ILE A 22 -16.17 13.33 -19.89
CA ILE A 22 -16.91 14.57 -19.64
C ILE A 22 -17.98 14.34 -18.57
N SER A 23 -18.77 13.26 -18.65
CA SER A 23 -19.81 12.95 -17.66
C SER A 23 -19.24 12.80 -16.25
N LYS A 24 -18.05 12.19 -16.10
CA LYS A 24 -17.38 12.12 -14.79
C LYS A 24 -17.04 13.49 -14.21
N ALA A 25 -16.60 14.43 -15.06
CA ALA A 25 -16.34 15.80 -14.66
C ALA A 25 -17.62 16.60 -14.36
N GLN A 26 -18.73 16.27 -15.01
CA GLN A 26 -20.03 16.87 -14.73
C GLN A 26 -20.59 16.36 -13.39
N HIS A 27 -20.55 15.04 -13.16
CA HIS A 27 -21.07 14.41 -11.95
C HIS A 27 -20.34 14.87 -10.68
N SER A 28 -19.02 15.13 -10.75
CA SER A 28 -18.28 15.68 -9.60
C SER A 28 -18.76 17.08 -9.18
N LEU A 29 -19.49 17.78 -10.05
CA LEU A 29 -20.11 19.08 -9.80
C LEU A 29 -21.62 18.98 -9.57
N LEU A 30 -22.18 17.77 -9.43
CA LEU A 30 -23.62 17.51 -9.39
C LEU A 30 -24.36 18.10 -10.61
N LYS A 31 -23.66 18.20 -11.74
CA LYS A 31 -24.21 18.59 -13.04
C LYS A 31 -24.38 17.33 -13.88
N ASP A 32 -25.38 17.32 -14.73
CA ASP A 32 -25.52 16.29 -15.76
C ASP A 32 -26.03 16.96 -17.04
N ASN A 33 -25.19 16.95 -18.07
CA ASN A 33 -25.54 17.51 -19.36
C ASN A 33 -24.96 16.65 -20.47
N GLU A 34 -25.60 15.50 -20.68
CA GLU A 34 -25.29 14.56 -21.74
C GLU A 34 -25.31 15.20 -23.14
N LYS A 35 -26.18 16.18 -23.38
CA LYS A 35 -26.27 16.85 -24.70
C LYS A 35 -24.96 17.53 -25.06
N ILE A 36 -24.33 18.22 -24.10
CA ILE A 36 -23.04 18.88 -24.33
C ILE A 36 -21.92 17.84 -24.49
N ALA A 37 -21.90 16.79 -23.66
CA ALA A 37 -20.93 15.71 -23.78
C ALA A 37 -20.97 15.04 -25.17
N ASN A 38 -22.18 14.74 -25.67
CA ASN A 38 -22.37 14.17 -27.00
C ASN A 38 -21.97 15.14 -28.13
N ALA A 39 -22.35 16.42 -28.02
CA ALA A 39 -21.99 17.43 -29.02
C ALA A 39 -20.46 17.58 -29.17
N ILE A 40 -19.76 17.68 -28.04
CA ILE A 40 -18.29 17.76 -28.01
C ILE A 40 -17.65 16.49 -28.58
N ALA A 41 -18.15 15.32 -28.20
CA ALA A 41 -17.64 14.05 -28.72
C ALA A 41 -17.83 13.92 -30.23
N GLU A 42 -18.96 14.41 -30.78
CA GLU A 42 -19.24 14.41 -32.21
C GLU A 42 -18.32 15.39 -32.96
N GLU A 43 -18.12 16.61 -32.46
CA GLU A 43 -17.19 17.60 -33.06
C GLU A 43 -15.75 17.05 -33.14
N ILE A 44 -15.29 16.40 -32.07
CA ILE A 44 -13.96 15.75 -32.04
C ILE A 44 -13.91 14.56 -33.02
N THR A 45 -15.00 13.80 -33.15
CA THR A 45 -15.07 12.67 -34.09
C THR A 45 -14.94 13.14 -35.53
N GLN A 46 -15.60 14.24 -35.90
CA GLN A 46 -15.50 14.83 -37.24
C GLN A 46 -14.09 15.35 -37.55
N GLU A 47 -13.44 16.03 -36.61
CA GLU A 47 -12.05 16.46 -36.81
C GLU A 47 -11.08 15.28 -36.92
N ALA A 48 -11.26 14.27 -36.08
CA ALA A 48 -10.39 13.12 -36.09
C ALA A 48 -10.56 12.29 -37.38
N LEU A 49 -11.77 12.22 -37.97
CA LEU A 49 -12.03 11.56 -39.26
C LEU A 49 -11.15 12.12 -40.39
N MET A 50 -10.83 13.42 -40.34
CA MET A 50 -9.97 14.07 -41.34
C MET A 50 -8.48 13.72 -41.20
N LEU A 51 -8.04 13.24 -40.02
CA LEU A 51 -6.62 13.07 -39.70
C LEU A 51 -6.11 11.64 -39.83
N GLN A 52 -7.01 10.65 -39.90
CA GLN A 52 -6.75 9.19 -39.86
C GLN A 52 -6.06 8.67 -38.57
N GLU A 53 -5.05 9.39 -38.06
CA GLU A 53 -4.36 9.18 -36.78
C GLU A 53 -4.39 10.45 -35.91
N ILE A 54 -4.61 10.29 -34.61
CA ILE A 54 -4.66 11.42 -33.65
C ILE A 54 -4.02 11.05 -32.30
N ASP A 55 -3.22 11.95 -31.72
CA ASP A 55 -2.66 11.78 -30.38
C ASP A 55 -3.75 11.98 -29.30
N ILE A 56 -3.78 11.12 -28.29
CA ILE A 56 -4.64 11.28 -27.12
C ILE A 56 -4.50 12.65 -26.43
N LYS A 57 -3.29 13.24 -26.42
CA LYS A 57 -3.04 14.59 -25.88
C LYS A 57 -3.78 15.66 -26.69
N ARG A 58 -3.88 15.48 -28.02
CA ARG A 58 -4.65 16.38 -28.90
C ARG A 58 -6.14 16.25 -28.62
N ILE A 59 -6.66 15.03 -28.49
CA ILE A 59 -8.07 14.80 -28.10
C ILE A 59 -8.38 15.48 -26.77
N GLU A 60 -7.53 15.29 -25.74
CA GLU A 60 -7.73 15.89 -24.42
C GLU A 60 -7.75 17.43 -24.46
N LYS A 61 -6.85 18.03 -25.25
CA LYS A 61 -6.84 19.49 -25.48
C LYS A 61 -8.13 19.96 -26.17
N MET A 62 -8.58 19.24 -27.19
CA MET A 62 -9.83 19.55 -27.90
C MET A 62 -11.04 19.47 -26.98
N VAL A 63 -11.11 18.47 -26.09
CA VAL A 63 -12.19 18.39 -25.09
C VAL A 63 -12.21 19.63 -24.20
N PHE A 64 -11.05 20.05 -23.69
CA PHE A 64 -10.95 21.24 -22.86
C PHE A 64 -11.38 22.52 -23.61
N ASP A 65 -10.83 22.74 -24.80
CA ASP A 65 -11.10 23.92 -25.61
C ASP A 65 -12.59 24.00 -25.99
N LEU A 66 -13.22 22.86 -26.33
CA LEU A 66 -14.64 22.78 -26.64
C LEU A 66 -15.53 22.99 -25.41
N LEU A 67 -15.16 22.45 -24.23
CA LEU A 67 -15.89 22.75 -22.99
C LEU A 67 -15.88 24.25 -22.69
N VAL A 68 -14.76 24.93 -22.89
CA VAL A 68 -14.65 26.39 -22.73
C VAL A 68 -15.49 27.13 -23.78
N LYS A 69 -15.44 26.71 -25.05
CA LYS A 69 -16.24 27.25 -26.17
C LYS A 69 -17.75 27.15 -25.90
N HIS A 70 -18.20 26.03 -25.34
CA HIS A 70 -19.59 25.80 -24.92
C HIS A 70 -19.96 26.48 -23.58
N LYS A 71 -19.13 27.40 -23.08
CA LYS A 71 -19.32 28.14 -21.82
C LYS A 71 -19.40 27.24 -20.58
N GLN A 72 -18.86 26.02 -20.64
CA GLN A 72 -18.80 25.06 -19.53
C GLN A 72 -17.48 25.16 -18.75
N LYS A 73 -17.12 26.37 -18.27
CA LYS A 73 -15.83 26.62 -17.61
C LYS A 73 -15.60 25.75 -16.37
N ASP A 74 -16.63 25.55 -15.55
CA ASP A 74 -16.50 24.73 -14.33
C ASP A 74 -16.24 23.26 -14.67
N VAL A 75 -16.94 22.74 -15.68
CA VAL A 75 -16.76 21.36 -16.16
C VAL A 75 -15.38 21.19 -16.79
N ALA A 76 -14.88 22.19 -17.52
CA ALA A 76 -13.52 22.19 -18.06
C ALA A 76 -12.45 22.08 -16.95
N ARG A 77 -12.62 22.82 -15.84
CA ARG A 77 -11.73 22.71 -14.66
C ARG A 77 -11.82 21.33 -14.00
N ALA A 78 -13.03 20.81 -13.81
CA ALA A 78 -13.24 19.48 -13.24
C ALA A 78 -12.64 18.37 -14.13
N TYR A 79 -12.75 18.53 -15.45
CA TYR A 79 -12.15 17.64 -16.45
C TYR A 79 -10.61 17.65 -16.37
N GLU A 80 -10.01 18.84 -16.28
CA GLU A 80 -8.56 18.99 -16.08
C GLU A 80 -8.09 18.33 -14.78
N GLY A 81 -8.81 18.53 -13.67
CA GLY A 81 -8.53 17.86 -12.41
C GLY A 81 -8.59 16.33 -12.53
N TYR A 82 -9.65 15.79 -13.13
CA TYR A 82 -9.79 14.37 -13.38
C TYR A 82 -8.65 13.81 -14.26
N ARG A 83 -8.24 14.56 -15.28
CA ARG A 83 -7.12 14.21 -16.16
C ARG A 83 -5.80 14.20 -15.40
N ALA A 84 -5.53 15.22 -14.60
CA ALA A 84 -4.32 15.35 -13.80
C ALA A 84 -4.18 14.18 -12.81
N VAL A 85 -5.26 13.81 -12.10
CA VAL A 85 -5.27 12.64 -11.19
C VAL A 85 -4.98 11.34 -11.96
N ARG A 86 -5.58 11.15 -13.14
CA ARG A 86 -5.30 9.97 -13.97
C ARG A 86 -3.89 9.94 -14.53
N GLU A 87 -3.31 11.09 -14.80
CA GLU A 87 -1.92 11.21 -15.25
C GLU A 87 -0.97 10.86 -14.12
N TYR A 88 -1.19 11.42 -12.92
CA TYR A 88 -0.43 11.09 -11.71
C TYR A 88 -0.41 9.59 -11.42
N ARG A 89 -1.54 8.89 -11.54
CA ARG A 89 -1.62 7.42 -11.38
C ARG A 89 -0.70 6.63 -12.30
N ARG A 90 -0.30 7.19 -13.45
CA ARG A 90 0.55 6.52 -14.45
C ARG A 90 2.03 6.81 -14.28
N ILE A 91 2.42 7.81 -13.50
CA ILE A 91 3.82 8.14 -13.26
C ILE A 91 4.47 6.97 -12.50
N THR A 92 5.68 6.58 -12.88
CA THR A 92 6.38 5.44 -12.28
C THR A 92 7.23 5.82 -11.07
N ASN A 93 7.77 7.04 -11.02
CA ASN A 93 8.69 7.51 -9.98
C ASN A 93 8.26 8.90 -9.46
N THR A 94 7.51 8.93 -8.36
CA THR A 94 7.04 10.17 -7.71
C THR A 94 7.63 10.39 -6.32
N SER A 95 8.23 9.36 -5.72
CA SER A 95 8.67 9.34 -4.32
C SER A 95 10.16 9.63 -4.10
N ASP A 96 10.95 9.86 -5.16
CA ASP A 96 12.42 10.04 -5.04
C ASP A 96 12.77 11.19 -4.10
N LYS A 97 12.03 12.30 -4.20
CA LYS A 97 12.20 13.46 -3.32
C LYS A 97 11.91 13.10 -1.86
N ASP A 98 10.78 12.43 -1.61
CA ASP A 98 10.35 12.06 -0.26
C ASP A 98 11.36 11.10 0.38
N ILE A 99 11.85 10.11 -0.38
CA ILE A 99 12.90 9.17 0.05
C ILE A 99 14.20 9.92 0.39
N LEU A 100 14.62 10.87 -0.44
CA LEU A 100 15.83 11.66 -0.19
C LEU A 100 15.68 12.56 1.05
N GLU A 101 14.51 13.15 1.27
CA GLU A 101 14.20 13.93 2.47
C GLU A 101 14.18 13.07 3.75
N LEU A 102 13.76 11.81 3.64
CA LEU A 102 13.87 10.85 4.74
C LEU A 102 15.32 10.55 5.12
N ILE A 103 16.16 10.27 4.12
CA ILE A 103 17.59 10.00 4.35
C ILE A 103 18.26 11.22 4.97
N ALA A 104 17.91 12.42 4.51
CA ALA A 104 18.43 13.67 5.03
C ALA A 104 17.89 14.02 6.43
N GLY A 105 16.87 13.30 6.92
CA GLY A 105 16.23 13.58 8.21
C GLY A 105 15.42 14.88 8.23
N SER A 106 15.01 15.39 7.06
CA SER A 106 14.30 16.67 6.93
C SER A 106 12.78 16.52 6.97
N ASN A 107 12.24 15.32 6.77
CA ASN A 107 10.79 15.07 6.81
C ASN A 107 10.32 14.73 8.23
N LYS A 108 9.79 15.72 8.95
CA LYS A 108 9.33 15.56 10.34
C LYS A 108 8.07 14.70 10.48
N GLU A 109 7.18 14.68 9.49
CA GLU A 109 5.93 13.91 9.60
C GLU A 109 6.24 12.42 9.60
N THR A 110 7.07 11.96 8.65
CA THR A 110 7.46 10.55 8.59
C THR A 110 8.37 10.14 9.75
N ILE A 111 9.24 11.05 10.24
CA ILE A 111 10.06 10.78 11.43
C ILE A 111 9.20 10.56 12.68
N ASN A 112 8.06 11.25 12.79
CA ASN A 112 7.18 11.19 13.96
C ASN A 112 5.97 10.26 13.79
N GLU A 113 5.85 9.57 12.65
CA GLU A 113 4.72 8.69 12.33
C GLU A 113 4.65 7.49 13.28
N ASN A 114 5.80 6.98 13.72
CA ASN A 114 5.88 5.83 14.62
C ASN A 114 6.68 6.17 15.89
N SER A 115 5.97 6.39 17.00
CA SER A 115 6.58 6.69 18.30
C SER A 115 7.48 5.59 18.85
N ASN A 116 7.39 4.37 18.32
CA ASN A 116 8.16 3.21 18.79
C ASN A 116 9.45 2.97 17.97
N LYS A 117 9.67 3.70 16.87
CA LYS A 117 10.84 3.53 16.00
C LYS A 117 11.71 4.78 16.02
N ASP A 118 12.98 4.63 16.39
CA ASP A 118 13.95 5.71 16.23
C ASP A 118 14.23 5.93 14.73
N ALA A 119 13.80 7.07 14.19
CA ALA A 119 13.92 7.35 12.76
C ALA A 119 15.37 7.47 12.25
N TYR A 120 16.35 7.64 13.15
CA TYR A 120 17.75 7.83 12.77
C TYR A 120 18.55 6.53 12.67
N ILE A 121 18.03 5.41 13.21
CA ILE A 121 18.74 4.13 13.09
C ILE A 121 18.50 3.51 11.71
N ILE A 122 19.55 2.84 11.20
CA ILE A 122 19.56 2.25 9.85
C ILE A 122 18.36 1.32 9.58
N PRO A 123 17.93 0.42 10.50
CA PRO A 123 16.76 -0.43 10.24
C PRO A 123 15.49 0.38 10.01
N THR A 124 15.26 1.44 10.80
CA THR A 124 14.09 2.31 10.64
C THR A 124 14.16 3.08 9.34
N GLN A 125 15.32 3.65 8.98
CA GLN A 125 15.47 4.36 7.70
C GLN A 125 15.13 3.46 6.51
N ARG A 126 15.59 2.20 6.52
CA ARG A 126 15.27 1.23 5.46
C ARG A 126 13.78 0.89 5.41
N ASP A 127 13.14 0.77 6.56
CA ASP A 127 11.70 0.52 6.68
C ASP A 127 10.88 1.72 6.18
N LEU A 128 11.25 2.95 6.56
CA LEU A 128 10.61 4.18 6.08
C LEU A 128 10.74 4.35 4.56
N MET A 129 11.89 4.02 3.97
CA MET A 129 12.04 4.02 2.50
C MET A 129 11.08 3.06 1.82
N ALA A 130 10.96 1.83 2.34
CA ALA A 130 10.02 0.85 1.81
C ALA A 130 8.58 1.32 2.01
N GLY A 131 8.29 1.95 3.14
CA GLY A 131 7.00 2.53 3.49
C GLY A 131 6.57 3.63 2.51
N GLU A 132 7.44 4.58 2.17
CA GLU A 132 7.10 5.64 1.20
C GLU A 132 6.86 5.09 -0.21
N ILE A 133 7.65 4.10 -0.64
CA ILE A 133 7.39 3.41 -1.91
C ILE A 133 6.03 2.70 -1.88
N SER A 134 5.71 2.05 -0.76
CA SER A 134 4.43 1.37 -0.56
C SER A 134 3.26 2.35 -0.57
N LYS A 135 3.34 3.47 0.16
CA LYS A 135 2.34 4.55 0.16
C LYS A 135 2.11 5.08 -1.25
N ASP A 136 3.18 5.44 -1.97
CA ASP A 136 3.09 5.98 -3.32
C ASP A 136 2.42 5.00 -4.30
N ILE A 137 2.81 3.73 -4.27
CA ILE A 137 2.19 2.69 -5.13
C ILE A 137 0.73 2.45 -4.71
N ALA A 138 0.45 2.36 -3.41
CA ALA A 138 -0.89 2.13 -2.89
C ALA A 138 -1.85 3.25 -3.33
N ARG A 139 -1.44 4.51 -3.19
CA ARG A 139 -2.20 5.70 -3.59
C ARG A 139 -2.47 5.75 -5.10
N ARG A 140 -1.47 5.39 -5.92
CA ARG A 140 -1.59 5.49 -7.38
C ARG A 140 -2.30 4.30 -8.01
N LYS A 141 -2.07 3.08 -7.50
CA LYS A 141 -2.40 1.84 -8.21
C LYS A 141 -3.35 0.91 -7.49
N LEU A 142 -3.29 0.83 -6.15
CA LEU A 142 -4.05 -0.17 -5.39
C LEU A 142 -5.38 0.37 -4.89
N ILE A 143 -5.37 1.56 -4.29
CA ILE A 143 -6.52 2.11 -3.57
C ILE A 143 -7.39 2.96 -4.53
N PRO A 144 -8.73 2.79 -4.51
CA PRO A 144 -9.66 3.66 -5.26
C PRO A 144 -9.50 5.16 -4.92
N ILE A 145 -9.69 6.05 -5.91
CA ILE A 145 -9.48 7.50 -5.76
C ILE A 145 -10.39 8.07 -4.67
N ASP A 146 -11.66 7.70 -4.69
CA ASP A 146 -12.68 8.14 -3.76
C ASP A 146 -12.32 7.79 -2.31
N ILE A 147 -11.80 6.58 -2.10
CA ILE A 147 -11.31 6.14 -0.78
C ILE A 147 -10.06 6.94 -0.36
N MET A 148 -9.14 7.19 -1.28
CA MET A 148 -7.93 7.97 -0.99
C MET A 148 -8.25 9.44 -0.71
N GLU A 149 -9.17 10.05 -1.46
CA GLU A 149 -9.62 11.42 -1.19
C GLU A 149 -10.31 11.54 0.16
N ALA A 150 -11.10 10.54 0.55
CA ALA A 150 -11.72 10.49 1.86
C ALA A 150 -10.66 10.37 2.98
N HIS A 151 -9.59 9.60 2.75
CA HIS A 151 -8.44 9.52 3.64
C HIS A 151 -7.75 10.88 3.80
N ASP A 152 -7.41 11.54 2.70
CA ASP A 152 -6.71 12.82 2.70
C ASP A 152 -7.53 13.95 3.33
N LYS A 153 -8.86 13.90 3.20
CA LYS A 153 -9.80 14.86 3.80
C LYS A 153 -10.09 14.55 5.28
N GLY A 154 -9.53 13.48 5.84
CA GLY A 154 -9.79 13.04 7.21
C GLY A 154 -11.21 12.51 7.44
N VAL A 155 -11.95 12.18 6.38
CA VAL A 155 -13.29 11.57 6.47
C VAL A 155 -13.18 10.11 6.93
N LEU A 156 -12.11 9.42 6.51
CA LEU A 156 -11.72 8.11 7.00
C LEU A 156 -10.21 8.08 7.23
N HIS A 157 -9.71 7.05 7.88
CA HIS A 157 -8.28 6.81 8.01
C HIS A 157 -7.96 5.38 7.59
N LEU A 158 -7.14 5.25 6.54
CA LEU A 158 -6.61 3.95 6.14
C LEU A 158 -5.36 3.71 6.99
N HIS A 159 -5.41 2.66 7.81
CA HIS A 159 -4.28 2.27 8.63
C HIS A 159 -3.22 1.55 7.78
N ASP A 160 -1.95 1.75 8.16
CA ASP A 160 -0.80 0.97 7.68
C ASP A 160 -0.65 0.95 6.14
N ILE A 161 -0.92 2.09 5.48
CA ILE A 161 -0.81 2.23 4.01
C ILE A 161 0.61 1.93 3.52
N ASP A 162 1.61 2.21 4.35
CA ASP A 162 3.02 1.90 4.18
C ASP A 162 3.33 0.39 4.13
N TYR A 163 2.38 -0.48 4.50
CA TYR A 163 2.51 -1.94 4.40
C TYR A 163 1.58 -2.59 3.36
N GLN A 164 0.73 -1.83 2.66
CA GLN A 164 -0.29 -2.37 1.75
C GLN A 164 0.24 -3.04 0.49
N LEU A 165 1.49 -2.78 0.12
CA LEU A 165 2.10 -3.42 -1.06
C LEU A 165 2.37 -4.91 -0.83
N GLN A 166 2.58 -5.32 0.42
CA GLN A 166 2.89 -6.71 0.79
C GLN A 166 1.64 -7.40 1.35
N PRO A 167 1.39 -8.68 1.00
CA PRO A 167 0.26 -9.44 1.54
C PRO A 167 0.55 -9.87 2.98
N MET A 168 0.41 -8.94 3.92
CA MET A 168 0.62 -9.14 5.34
C MET A 168 -0.67 -8.92 6.11
N ASN A 169 -0.79 -9.61 7.25
CA ASN A 169 -1.89 -9.38 8.19
C ASN A 169 -1.49 -8.33 9.22
N ASN A 170 -2.48 -7.79 9.94
CA ASN A 170 -2.27 -6.86 11.05
C ASN A 170 -1.74 -7.60 12.29
N CYS A 171 -2.65 -7.91 13.23
CA CYS A 171 -2.32 -8.58 14.48
C CYS A 171 -2.67 -10.05 14.43
N GLY A 172 -2.06 -10.82 15.35
CA GLY A 172 -2.38 -12.24 15.51
C GLY A 172 -2.20 -12.75 16.93
N LEU A 173 -2.81 -13.91 17.18
CA LEU A 173 -2.54 -14.78 18.34
C LEU A 173 -1.87 -16.05 17.83
N PRO A 174 -0.55 -16.04 17.56
CA PRO A 174 0.15 -17.22 17.08
C PRO A 174 0.07 -18.35 18.11
N ASP A 175 -0.10 -19.58 17.63
CA ASP A 175 -0.10 -20.76 18.49
C ASP A 175 1.34 -21.15 18.89
N PHE A 176 1.92 -20.36 19.79
CA PHE A 176 3.26 -20.61 20.31
C PHE A 176 3.34 -21.91 21.10
N LYS A 177 2.22 -22.41 21.63
CA LYS A 177 2.15 -23.70 22.32
C LYS A 177 2.46 -24.82 21.34
N ASP A 178 1.74 -24.87 20.22
CA ASP A 178 1.95 -25.85 19.16
C ASP A 178 3.38 -25.80 18.61
N MET A 179 3.86 -24.59 18.28
CA MET A 179 5.21 -24.39 17.73
C MET A 179 6.32 -24.90 18.67
N LEU A 180 6.14 -24.79 19.98
CA LEU A 180 7.11 -25.29 20.96
C LEU A 180 6.90 -26.78 21.29
N SER A 181 5.67 -27.28 21.31
CA SER A 181 5.39 -28.67 21.68
C SER A 181 5.69 -29.64 20.55
N ASN A 182 5.31 -29.29 19.33
CA ASN A 182 5.42 -30.15 18.15
C ASN A 182 6.68 -29.84 17.32
N GLY A 183 7.40 -28.78 17.69
CA GLY A 183 8.49 -28.24 16.91
C GLY A 183 7.98 -27.42 15.73
N THR A 184 8.88 -26.68 15.10
CA THR A 184 8.54 -25.72 14.05
C THR A 184 9.69 -25.57 13.06
N VAL A 185 9.51 -24.77 12.02
CA VAL A 185 10.57 -24.45 11.05
C VAL A 185 10.84 -22.95 11.11
N ILE A 186 12.06 -22.58 11.48
CA ILE A 186 12.54 -21.20 11.45
C ILE A 186 13.66 -21.14 10.41
N ASN A 187 13.55 -20.23 9.43
CA ASN A 187 14.58 -20.02 8.39
C ASN A 187 15.04 -21.32 7.71
N LYS A 188 14.08 -22.16 7.30
CA LYS A 188 14.33 -23.47 6.65
C LYS A 188 15.07 -24.48 7.55
N LYS A 189 15.14 -24.25 8.86
CA LYS A 189 15.70 -25.19 9.84
C LYS A 189 14.61 -25.69 10.77
N LYS A 190 14.52 -27.01 10.92
CA LYS A 190 13.63 -27.65 11.87
C LYS A 190 14.14 -27.38 13.29
N ILE A 191 13.29 -26.81 14.12
CA ILE A 191 13.49 -26.61 15.54
C ILE A 191 12.67 -27.67 16.26
N GLU A 192 13.36 -28.54 16.99
CA GLU A 192 12.70 -29.56 17.82
C GLU A 192 12.11 -28.95 19.08
N SER A 193 11.22 -29.70 19.74
CA SER A 193 10.67 -29.27 21.03
C SER A 193 11.79 -29.03 22.05
N PRO A 194 11.80 -27.87 22.74
CA PRO A 194 12.83 -27.55 23.72
C PRO A 194 12.92 -28.58 24.87
N LYS A 195 14.15 -28.82 25.33
CA LYS A 195 14.46 -29.77 26.41
C LYS A 195 14.74 -29.08 27.75
N SER A 196 14.71 -27.75 27.80
CA SER A 196 14.86 -26.95 29.02
C SER A 196 14.10 -25.63 28.89
N PHE A 197 13.80 -25.01 30.03
CA PHE A 197 13.16 -23.69 30.11
C PHE A 197 13.95 -22.60 29.37
N GLN A 198 15.26 -22.53 29.59
CA GLN A 198 16.11 -21.54 28.92
C GLN A 198 16.02 -21.66 27.40
N VAL A 199 16.10 -22.89 26.87
CA VAL A 199 15.99 -23.14 25.42
C VAL A 199 14.57 -22.79 24.93
N ALA A 200 13.53 -23.08 25.71
CA ALA A 200 12.16 -22.69 25.35
C ALA A 200 12.00 -21.18 25.25
N CYS A 201 12.54 -20.40 26.19
CA CYS A 201 12.53 -18.95 26.14
C CYS A 201 13.31 -18.42 24.93
N THR A 202 14.46 -19.02 24.59
CA THR A 202 15.25 -18.65 23.40
C THR A 202 14.48 -18.93 22.10
N VAL A 203 13.83 -20.09 21.98
CA VAL A 203 13.04 -20.40 20.78
C VAL A 203 11.81 -19.48 20.70
N LEU A 204 11.15 -19.22 21.82
CA LEU A 204 9.99 -18.32 21.87
C LEU A 204 10.36 -16.89 21.43
N SER A 205 11.51 -16.35 21.87
CA SER A 205 11.95 -15.03 21.42
C SER A 205 12.26 -14.98 19.91
N GLN A 206 12.82 -16.05 19.36
CA GLN A 206 13.02 -16.19 17.91
C GLN A 206 11.69 -16.23 17.16
N LEU A 207 10.68 -16.95 17.69
CA LEU A 207 9.34 -17.00 17.10
C LEU A 207 8.67 -15.62 17.09
N PHE A 208 8.75 -14.88 18.19
CA PHE A 208 8.27 -13.49 18.23
C PHE A 208 8.93 -12.62 17.15
N ALA A 209 10.26 -12.71 16.98
CA ALA A 209 10.95 -11.92 15.96
C ALA A 209 10.50 -12.26 14.53
N VAL A 210 10.30 -13.55 14.24
CA VAL A 210 9.87 -14.03 12.91
C VAL A 210 8.44 -13.60 12.61
N VAL A 211 7.53 -13.76 13.56
CA VAL A 211 6.12 -13.35 13.39
C VAL A 211 6.04 -11.83 13.22
N ALA A 212 6.72 -11.05 14.07
CA ALA A 212 6.78 -9.58 13.92
C ALA A 212 7.30 -9.14 12.54
N SER A 213 8.22 -9.90 11.94
CA SER A 213 8.76 -9.58 10.62
C SER A 213 7.84 -9.97 9.45
N SER A 214 6.71 -10.62 9.74
CA SER A 214 5.76 -11.15 8.75
C SER A 214 4.38 -10.49 8.82
N GLN A 215 4.21 -9.50 9.69
CA GLN A 215 2.98 -8.75 9.94
C GLN A 215 3.33 -7.30 10.28
N TYR A 216 2.38 -6.37 10.17
CA TYR A 216 2.62 -4.96 10.54
C TYR A 216 2.04 -4.57 11.91
N GLY A 217 1.25 -5.47 12.51
CA GLY A 217 0.60 -5.26 13.80
C GLY A 217 1.26 -5.94 14.99
N GLY A 218 0.57 -5.84 16.12
CA GLY A 218 0.94 -6.50 17.38
C GLY A 218 0.74 -8.02 17.36
N GLN A 219 1.44 -8.68 18.26
CA GLN A 219 1.31 -10.12 18.50
C GLN A 219 1.23 -10.38 19.99
N THR A 220 0.53 -11.44 20.37
CA THR A 220 0.37 -11.79 21.78
C THR A 220 0.55 -13.29 21.96
N ALA A 221 1.40 -13.68 22.91
CA ALA A 221 1.43 -15.04 23.43
C ALA A 221 0.43 -15.14 24.58
N ASN A 222 -0.76 -15.65 24.29
CA ASN A 222 -1.76 -15.86 25.33
C ASN A 222 -1.34 -17.01 26.25
N HIS A 223 -1.59 -16.87 27.56
CA HIS A 223 -1.26 -17.87 28.58
C HIS A 223 0.21 -18.35 28.53
N ILE A 224 1.15 -17.40 28.42
CA ILE A 224 2.58 -17.69 28.28
C ILE A 224 3.12 -18.56 29.43
N GLU A 225 2.57 -18.42 30.62
CA GLU A 225 2.83 -19.23 31.81
C GLU A 225 2.50 -20.71 31.58
N GLU A 226 1.38 -21.02 30.94
CA GLU A 226 0.97 -22.39 30.62
C GLU A 226 1.83 -22.98 29.51
N ILE A 227 2.18 -22.16 28.52
CA ILE A 227 3.06 -22.55 27.41
C ILE A 227 4.44 -22.94 27.93
N LEU A 228 5.00 -22.17 28.87
CA LEU A 228 6.36 -22.37 29.37
C LEU A 228 6.48 -23.35 30.55
N ALA A 229 5.40 -23.59 31.30
CA ALA A 229 5.39 -24.46 32.48
C ALA A 229 5.99 -25.87 32.25
N PRO A 230 5.71 -26.58 31.13
CA PRO A 230 6.31 -27.89 30.87
C PRO A 230 7.84 -27.85 30.81
N TYR A 231 8.41 -26.79 30.24
CA TYR A 231 9.86 -26.64 30.09
C TYR A 231 10.53 -26.24 31.41
N LEU A 232 9.85 -25.48 32.26
CA LEU A 232 10.29 -25.20 33.63
C LEU A 232 10.39 -26.50 34.45
N ARG A 233 9.38 -27.37 34.35
CA ARG A 233 9.40 -28.70 35.00
C ARG A 233 10.55 -29.57 34.49
N LYS A 234 10.80 -29.61 33.17
CA LYS A 234 11.95 -30.32 32.57
C LYS A 234 13.29 -29.82 33.15
N SER A 235 13.47 -28.50 33.24
CA SER A 235 14.68 -27.92 33.85
C SER A 235 14.83 -28.31 35.32
N LYS A 236 13.76 -28.19 36.13
CA LYS A 236 13.77 -28.59 37.55
C LYS A 236 14.23 -30.03 37.71
N GLN A 237 13.60 -30.97 37.00
CA GLN A 237 13.94 -32.39 37.04
C GLN A 237 15.39 -32.66 36.61
N LYS A 238 15.90 -31.92 35.61
CA LYS A 238 17.30 -32.03 35.18
C LYS A 238 18.25 -31.65 36.32
N TYR A 239 18.03 -30.50 36.96
CA TYR A 239 18.90 -30.03 38.03
C TYR A 239 18.80 -30.91 39.28
N GLU A 240 17.61 -31.36 39.67
CA GLU A 240 17.43 -32.30 40.78
C GLU A 240 18.24 -33.58 40.59
N LYS A 241 18.21 -34.17 39.38
CA LYS A 241 19.03 -35.36 39.05
C LYS A 241 20.52 -35.08 39.11
N MET A 242 20.98 -33.91 38.65
CA MET A 242 22.39 -33.53 38.71
C MET A 242 22.88 -33.47 40.17
N PHE A 243 22.14 -32.78 41.04
CA PHE A 243 22.50 -32.67 42.46
C PHE A 243 22.39 -33.98 43.24
N GLN A 244 21.49 -34.88 42.85
CA GLN A 244 21.43 -36.23 43.45
C GLN A 244 22.64 -37.08 43.07
N ASN A 245 23.10 -36.99 41.82
CA ASN A 245 24.26 -37.74 41.35
C ASN A 245 25.59 -37.19 41.91
N GLU A 246 25.68 -35.91 42.26
CA GLU A 246 26.87 -35.33 42.91
C GLU A 246 27.03 -35.72 44.39
N LYS A 247 25.98 -36.26 45.02
CA LYS A 247 25.99 -36.69 46.42
C LYS A 247 26.35 -38.16 46.63
N ASN A 248 26.46 -38.95 45.55
CA ASN A 248 26.85 -40.36 45.55
C ASN A 248 28.26 -40.52 44.98
#